data_AF-A0A2S9GM05-F1
#
_entry.id   AF-A0A2S9GM05-F1
#
_cell.length_a   1.000
_cell.length_b   1.000
_cell.length_c   1.000
_cell.angle_alpha   90.00
_cell.angle_beta   90.00
_cell.angle_gamma   90.00
#
_symmetry.space_group_name_H-M   'P 1'
#
loop_
_entity.id
_entity.type
_entity.pdbx_description
1 polymer ?
#
loop_
_entity_poly.entity_id
_entity_poly.type
_entity_poly.pdbx_seq_one_letter_code
_entity_poly.pdbx_strand_id
1 'polypeptide(L)'
;LTAGTGRSHFDHRAALVVESVQGAREALTDLTENRLRTGVVRGEHTHHPTTAWLFTGQGSQYPGMARELFDSEPVFAETVT
;
A
#
# COMPACT_ATOMS: atom_id res chain seq x y z
N LEU A 1 -5.96 -3.81 -19.12
CA LEU A 1 -5.39 -2.57 -18.53
C LEU A 1 -6.11 -2.29 -17.20
N THR A 2 -5.37 -2.10 -16.11
CA THR A 2 -5.95 -1.86 -14.76
C THR A 2 -5.88 -0.38 -14.39
N ALA A 3 -6.44 0.01 -13.24
CA ALA A 3 -6.31 1.36 -12.73
C ALA A 3 -4.85 1.78 -12.48
N GLY A 4 -3.98 0.84 -12.09
CA GLY A 4 -2.58 1.12 -11.75
C GLY A 4 -1.68 1.36 -12.95
N THR A 5 -1.85 0.61 -14.05
CA THR A 5 -0.93 0.63 -15.20
C THR A 5 -1.56 1.11 -16.50
N GLY A 6 -2.89 1.21 -16.55
CA GLY A 6 -3.64 1.44 -17.79
C GLY A 6 -4.35 2.77 -17.91
N ARG A 7 -4.25 3.62 -16.88
CA ARG A 7 -4.89 4.94 -16.82
C ARG A 7 -3.85 6.00 -16.49
N SER A 8 -4.09 7.22 -16.95
CA SER A 8 -3.29 8.38 -16.55
C SER A 8 -3.43 8.65 -15.06
N HIS A 9 -2.32 9.02 -14.42
CA HIS A 9 -2.28 9.40 -13.01
C HIS A 9 -2.27 10.94 -12.88
N PHE A 10 -3.38 11.52 -12.43
CA PHE A 10 -3.54 12.96 -12.19
C PHE A 10 -2.98 13.38 -10.81
N ASP A 11 -3.08 14.67 -10.45
CA ASP A 11 -2.47 15.20 -9.23
C ASP A 11 -3.15 14.70 -7.95
N HIS A 12 -4.48 14.69 -7.90
CA HIS A 12 -5.21 14.10 -6.77
C HIS A 12 -5.37 12.60 -6.95
N ARG A 13 -4.80 11.83 -6.02
CA ARG A 13 -4.74 10.37 -6.10
C ARG A 13 -5.33 9.71 -4.87
N ALA A 14 -5.87 8.52 -5.07
CA ALA A 14 -6.27 7.62 -4.00
C ALA A 14 -5.77 6.20 -4.31
N ALA A 15 -5.41 5.46 -3.27
CA ALA A 15 -5.01 4.07 -3.32
C ALA A 15 -5.78 3.28 -2.26
N LEU A 16 -6.26 2.09 -2.63
CA LEU A 16 -7.03 1.20 -1.78
C LEU A 16 -6.31 -0.14 -1.69
N VAL A 17 -6.02 -0.61 -0.48
CA VAL A 17 -5.50 -1.95 -0.20
C VAL A 17 -6.67 -2.81 0.24
N VAL A 18 -7.08 -3.76 -0.61
CA VAL A 18 -8.29 -4.56 -0.42
C VAL A 18 -8.09 -5.98 -0.91
N GLU A 19 -8.71 -6.94 -0.23
CA GLU A 19 -8.61 -8.38 -0.54
C GLU A 19 -9.85 -8.92 -1.26
N SER A 20 -10.89 -8.10 -1.43
CA SER A 20 -12.14 -8.51 -2.07
C SER A 20 -12.84 -7.36 -2.76
N VAL A 21 -13.74 -7.71 -3.69
CA VAL A 21 -14.62 -6.75 -4.38
C VAL A 21 -15.55 -6.04 -3.39
N GLN A 22 -16.05 -6.75 -2.37
CA GLN A 22 -16.90 -6.14 -1.36
C GLN A 22 -16.12 -5.11 -0.53
N GLY A 23 -14.91 -5.45 -0.08
CA GLY A 23 -14.02 -4.52 0.60
C GLY A 23 -13.66 -3.31 -0.27
N ALA A 24 -13.48 -3.51 -1.58
CA ALA A 24 -13.27 -2.41 -2.53
C ALA A 24 -14.45 -1.44 -2.57
N ARG A 25 -15.69 -1.93 -2.54
CA ARG A 25 -16.89 -1.08 -2.53
C ARG A 25 -16.98 -0.24 -1.26
N GLU A 26 -16.77 -0.87 -0.11
CA GLU A 26 -16.80 -0.18 1.19
C GLU A 26 -15.71 0.89 1.29
N ALA A 27 -14.49 0.56 0.86
CA ALA A 27 -13.36 1.48 0.83
C ALA A 27 -13.59 2.67 -0.13
N LEU A 28 -14.25 2.45 -1.27
CA LEU A 28 -14.66 3.52 -2.19
C LEU A 28 -15.72 4.42 -1.56
N THR A 29 -16.70 3.86 -0.84
CA THR A 29 -17.70 4.64 -0.10
C THR A 29 -17.03 5.51 0.97
N ASP A 30 -16.10 4.96 1.75
CA ASP A 30 -15.31 5.71 2.73
C ASP A 30 -14.51 6.85 2.08
N LEU A 31 -13.91 6.59 0.91
CA LEU A 31 -13.18 7.61 0.15
C LEU A 31 -14.11 8.76 -0.27
N THR A 32 -15.31 8.45 -0.78
CA THR A 32 -16.28 9.49 -1.20
C THR A 32 -16.80 10.31 -0.02
N GLU A 33 -16.90 9.71 1.16
CA GLU A 33 -17.40 10.36 2.38
C GLU A 33 -16.27 10.93 3.24
N ASN A 34 -15.06 11.00 2.70
CA ASN A 34 -13.90 11.62 3.36
C ASN A 34 -13.55 10.96 4.71
N ARG A 35 -13.79 9.64 4.86
CA ARG A 35 -13.51 8.90 6.09
C ARG A 35 -12.12 8.27 6.07
N LEU A 36 -11.48 8.25 7.24
CA LEU A 36 -10.19 7.61 7.43
C LEU A 36 -10.38 6.13 7.81
N ARG A 37 -9.75 5.23 7.05
CA ARG A 37 -9.73 3.79 7.29
C ARG A 37 -8.35 3.24 6.93
N THR A 38 -7.87 2.25 7.67
CA THR A 38 -6.67 1.47 7.31
C THR A 38 -6.80 0.90 5.90
N GLY A 39 -5.82 1.15 5.05
CA GLY A 39 -5.84 0.70 3.65
C GLY A 39 -6.49 1.69 2.67
N VAL A 40 -7.08 2.80 3.12
CA VAL A 40 -7.54 3.90 2.26
C VAL A 40 -6.57 5.06 2.38
N VAL A 41 -5.81 5.31 1.31
CA VAL A 41 -4.82 6.39 1.25
C VAL A 41 -5.22 7.38 0.18
N ARG A 42 -5.02 8.66 0.46
CA ARG A 42 -5.19 9.75 -0.50
C ARG A 42 -4.03 10.71 -0.39
N GLY A 43 -3.75 11.40 -1.49
CA GLY A 43 -2.71 12.41 -1.51
C GLY A 43 -2.79 13.26 -2.77
N GLU A 44 -2.05 14.34 -2.73
CA GLU A 44 -1.82 15.20 -3.88
C GLU A 44 -0.36 15.05 -4.30
N HIS A 45 -0.15 14.78 -5.58
CA HIS A 45 1.18 14.70 -6.18
C HIS A 45 1.64 16.11 -6.57
N THR A 46 2.19 16.85 -5.61
CA THR A 46 2.67 18.22 -5.85
C THR A 46 4.04 18.26 -6.50
N HIS A 47 4.91 17.30 -6.16
CA HIS A 47 6.28 17.19 -6.66
C HIS A 47 6.68 15.72 -6.81
N HIS A 48 7.64 15.43 -7.68
CA HIS A 48 8.24 14.10 -7.74
C HIS A 48 9.06 13.85 -6.45
N PRO A 49 8.68 12.86 -5.62
CA PRO A 49 9.43 12.58 -4.41
C PRO A 49 10.80 11.98 -4.76
N THR A 50 11.82 12.37 -4.00
CA THR A 50 13.09 11.63 -3.99
C THR A 50 12.93 10.44 -3.04
N THR A 51 13.15 9.23 -3.54
CA THR A 51 13.09 8.00 -2.73
C THR A 51 14.42 7.76 -2.02
N ALA A 52 14.37 7.46 -0.73
CA ALA A 52 15.51 7.01 0.06
C ALA A 52 15.14 5.76 0.88
N TRP A 53 16.11 4.90 1.14
CA TRP A 53 15.95 3.73 1.99
C TRP A 53 16.40 4.05 3.42
N LEU A 54 15.49 3.95 4.37
CA LEU A 54 15.79 4.03 5.80
C LEU A 54 15.81 2.62 6.39
N PHE A 55 16.96 2.19 6.89
CA PHE A 55 17.12 0.93 7.58
C PHE A 55 16.91 1.15 9.08
N THR A 56 15.89 0.52 9.66
CA THR A 56 15.58 0.66 11.09
C THR A 56 16.69 0.05 11.94
N GLY A 57 16.97 0.68 13.08
CA GLY A 57 17.89 0.12 14.07
C GLY A 57 17.30 -1.04 14.86
N GLN A 58 18.03 -1.49 15.87
CA GLN A 58 17.54 -2.49 16.83
C GLN A 58 16.32 -1.96 17.60
N GLY A 59 15.30 -2.80 17.79
CA GLY A 59 14.13 -2.53 18.61
C GLY A 59 12.85 -2.30 17.82
N SER A 60 12.92 -2.18 16.49
CA SER A 60 11.74 -2.07 15.62
C SER A 60 11.12 -3.43 15.26
N GLN A 61 11.79 -4.53 15.56
CA GLN A 61 11.26 -5.87 15.33
C GLN A 61 10.12 -6.22 16.31
N TYR A 62 9.14 -6.98 15.83
CA TYR A 62 8.06 -7.53 16.65
C TYR A 62 7.95 -9.05 16.42
N PRO A 63 7.40 -9.82 17.38
CA PRO A 63 7.21 -11.26 17.21
C PRO A 63 6.39 -11.56 15.95
N GLY A 64 6.90 -12.44 15.08
CA GLY A 64 6.24 -12.81 13.82
C GLY A 64 6.46 -11.84 12.67
N MET A 65 7.27 -10.78 12.83
CA MET A 65 7.68 -9.91 11.72
C MET A 65 8.20 -10.74 10.55
N ALA A 66 7.83 -10.32 9.34
CA ALA A 66 8.20 -10.96 8.07
C ALA A 66 7.65 -12.38 7.81
N ARG A 67 7.01 -13.05 8.78
CA ARG A 67 6.53 -14.43 8.57
C ARG A 67 5.52 -14.55 7.44
N GLU A 68 4.50 -13.69 7.43
CA GLU A 68 3.48 -13.72 6.38
C GLU A 68 4.07 -13.41 5.01
N LEU A 69 4.96 -12.41 4.92
CA LEU A 69 5.68 -12.09 3.68
C LEU A 69 6.56 -13.24 3.20
N PHE A 70 7.21 -13.97 4.11
CA PHE A 70 7.99 -15.15 3.76
C PHE A 70 7.10 -16.26 3.18
N ASP A 71 5.90 -16.46 3.74
CA ASP A 71 4.98 -17.50 3.29
C ASP A 71 4.25 -17.12 1.99
N SER A 72 3.99 -15.83 1.73
CA SER A 72 3.14 -15.37 0.61
C SER A 72 3.87 -14.71 -0.56
N GLU A 73 5.06 -14.11 -0.35
CA GLU A 73 5.76 -13.30 -1.35
C GLU A 73 7.09 -13.95 -1.79
N PRO A 74 7.14 -14.60 -2.98
CA PRO A 74 8.31 -15.37 -3.41
C PRO A 74 9.61 -14.55 -3.45
N VAL A 75 9.55 -13.31 -3.95
CA VAL A 75 10.72 -12.43 -4.02
C VAL A 75 11.29 -12.12 -2.64
N PHE A 76 10.43 -11.97 -1.64
CA PHE A 76 10.87 -11.73 -0.26
C PHE A 76 11.55 -12.99 0.29
N ALA A 77 10.91 -14.16 0.16
CA ALA A 77 11.43 -15.43 0.64
C ALA A 77 12.80 -15.80 0.03
N GLU A 78 12.95 -15.61 -1.28
CA GLU A 78 14.21 -15.84 -2.00
C GLU A 78 15.33 -14.89 -1.57
N THR A 79 15.01 -13.66 -1.17
CA THR A 79 16.02 -12.64 -0.80
C THR A 79 16.58 -12.85 0.61
N VAL A 80 15.80 -13.44 1.51
CA VAL A 80 16.17 -13.61 2.93
C VAL A 80 16.64 -15.02 3.29
N THR A 81 16.66 -15.93 2.33
CA THR A 81 17.23 -17.29 2.44
C THR A 81 18.68 -17.29 1.99
#